data_AF-A0A920VDK1-F1
#
_entry.id   AF-A0A920VDK1-F1
#
_cell.length_a   1.000
_cell.length_b   1.000
_cell.length_c   1.000
_cell.angle_alpha   90.00
_cell.angle_beta   90.00
_cell.angle_gamma   90.00
#
_symmetry.space_group_name_H-M   'P 1'
#
loop_
_entity.id
_entity.type
_entity.pdbx_description
1 polymer ?
#
loop_
_entity_poly.entity_id
_entity_poly.type
_entity_poly.pdbx_seq_one_letter_code
_entity_poly.pdbx_strand_id
1 'polypeptide(L)'
;MPVVRGNREPNEVWYRMPCFIFPIHCAFMDPMRRSHSPLRPFSPFDFELEIGCVIGKEGRDVPASDALDYIAGFTLFNDWSSRDLQVDEMAFGLGPAKGKDTASSVGPWLSPPTRCSLI
;
A
#
# COMPACT_ATOMS: atom_id res chain seq x y z
N MET A 1 -24.41 1.37 2.20
CA MET A 1 -23.39 2.30 1.68
C MET A 1 -23.18 1.95 0.22
N PRO A 2 -23.51 2.83 -0.75
CA PRO A 2 -23.25 2.53 -2.14
C PRO A 2 -21.74 2.46 -2.37
N VAL A 3 -21.27 1.36 -2.94
CA VAL A 3 -19.89 1.22 -3.42
C VAL A 3 -19.70 2.28 -4.51
N VAL A 4 -18.91 3.32 -4.22
CA VAL A 4 -18.47 4.27 -5.24
C VAL A 4 -17.53 3.51 -6.17
N ARG A 5 -18.06 3.00 -7.28
CA ARG A 5 -17.22 2.55 -8.38
C ARG A 5 -16.44 3.77 -8.87
N GLY A 6 -15.11 3.68 -8.84
CA GLY A 6 -14.23 4.77 -9.25
C GLY A 6 -14.37 5.10 -10.72
N ASN A 7 -15.32 5.99 -11.07
CA ASN A 7 -15.47 6.58 -12.40
C ASN A 7 -14.56 7.82 -12.56
N ARG A 8 -13.36 7.82 -11.98
CA ARG A 8 -12.40 8.91 -12.17
C ARG A 8 -11.46 8.52 -13.29
N GLU A 9 -11.50 9.28 -14.38
CA GLU A 9 -10.46 9.25 -15.40
C GLU A 9 -9.11 9.58 -14.74
N PRO A 10 -8.08 8.73 -14.91
CA PRO A 10 -6.75 9.01 -14.38
C PRO A 10 -6.21 10.34 -14.94
N ASN A 11 -5.57 11.12 -14.07
CA ASN A 11 -4.83 12.30 -14.51
C ASN A 11 -3.72 11.89 -15.49
N GLU A 12 -3.40 12.71 -16.51
CA GLU A 12 -2.35 12.41 -17.50
C GLU A 12 -0.99 12.04 -16.87
N VAL A 13 -0.67 12.59 -15.70
CA VAL A 13 0.56 12.27 -14.95
C VAL A 13 0.66 10.77 -14.62
N TRP A 14 -0.47 10.09 -14.41
CA TRP A 14 -0.53 8.65 -14.11
C TRP A 14 0.12 7.80 -15.20
N TYR A 15 0.03 8.23 -16.46
CA TYR A 15 0.64 7.53 -17.60
C TYR A 15 2.13 7.84 -17.80
N ARG A 16 2.65 8.84 -17.10
CA ARG A 16 4.03 9.33 -17.28
C ARG A 16 4.98 8.88 -16.19
N MET A 17 4.48 8.65 -14.97
CA MET A 17 5.31 8.25 -13.84
C MET A 17 4.48 7.47 -12.80
N PRO A 18 5.11 6.55 -12.05
CA PRO A 18 4.46 5.96 -10.89
C PRO A 18 4.29 7.04 -9.81
N CYS A 19 3.05 7.44 -9.55
CA CYS A 19 2.73 8.32 -8.43
C CYS A 19 2.72 7.51 -7.13
N PHE A 20 3.43 7.98 -6.11
CA PHE A 20 3.48 7.34 -4.80
C PHE A 20 3.58 8.37 -3.68
N ILE A 21 3.32 7.92 -2.46
CA ILE A 21 3.49 8.67 -1.22
C ILE A 21 4.39 7.82 -0.31
N PHE A 22 5.19 8.47 0.53
CA PHE A 22 5.95 7.75 1.55
C PHE A 22 5.02 7.31 2.69
N PRO A 23 4.85 5.99 2.91
CA PRO A 23 3.93 5.50 3.93
C PRO A 23 4.56 5.56 5.33
N ILE A 24 3.73 5.28 6.33
CA ILE A 24 4.12 5.31 7.74
C ILE A 24 4.69 3.95 8.14
N HIS A 25 6.01 3.87 8.21
CA HIS A 25 6.74 2.61 8.45
C HIS A 25 6.66 2.08 9.90
N CYS A 26 6.10 2.84 10.84
CA CYS A 26 5.97 2.42 12.24
C CYS A 26 4.59 1.81 12.58
N ALA A 27 3.68 1.74 11.60
CA ALA A 27 2.32 1.24 11.79
C ALA A 27 2.11 -0.22 11.32
N PHE A 28 3.20 -0.97 11.08
CA PHE A 28 3.10 -2.38 10.71
C PHE A 28 2.58 -3.24 11.87
N MET A 29 1.56 -4.02 11.59
CA MET A 29 0.90 -4.92 12.53
C MET A 29 1.25 -6.37 12.24
N ASP A 30 1.23 -7.19 13.29
CA ASP A 30 1.31 -8.63 13.18
C ASP A 30 0.06 -9.17 12.43
N PRO A 31 0.22 -9.80 11.26
CA PRO A 31 -0.90 -10.32 10.46
C PRO A 31 -1.65 -11.46 11.15
N MET A 32 -1.05 -12.13 12.14
CA MET A 32 -1.62 -13.29 12.82
C MET A 32 -2.37 -12.94 14.11
N ARG A 33 -2.29 -11.69 14.56
CA ARG A 33 -2.90 -11.26 15.82
C ARG A 33 -4.39 -10.95 15.60
N ARG A 34 -5.23 -11.78 16.23
CA ARG A 34 -6.70 -11.78 16.11
C ARG A 34 -7.41 -10.51 16.57
N SER A 35 -6.80 -9.70 17.43
CA SER A 35 -7.43 -8.50 17.99
C SER A 35 -6.59 -7.25 17.72
N HIS A 36 -6.86 -6.64 16.58
CA HIS A 36 -6.56 -5.23 16.36
C HIS A 36 -7.89 -4.51 16.22
N SER A 37 -8.33 -3.89 17.32
CA SER A 37 -9.32 -2.83 17.17
C SER A 37 -8.59 -1.71 16.42
N PRO A 38 -9.08 -1.24 15.27
CA PRO A 38 -8.63 0.07 14.79
C PRO A 38 -8.78 1.03 15.97
N LEU A 39 -7.80 1.91 16.17
CA LEU A 39 -7.78 2.87 17.28
C LEU A 39 -9.04 3.77 17.28
N ARG A 40 -9.89 3.67 16.26
CA ARG A 40 -11.20 4.32 16.15
C ARG A 40 -12.28 3.33 15.70
N PRO A 41 -13.21 2.92 16.59
CA PRO A 41 -14.28 1.96 16.26
C PRO A 41 -15.42 2.52 15.40
N PHE A 42 -15.37 3.78 14.96
CA PHE A 42 -16.49 4.47 14.29
C PHE A 42 -16.17 5.08 12.91
N SER A 43 -14.98 4.83 12.36
CA SER A 43 -14.64 5.22 10.99
C SER A 43 -15.01 4.08 10.03
N PRO A 44 -15.47 4.35 8.79
CA PRO A 44 -15.45 3.35 7.72
C PRO A 44 -14.01 2.89 7.46
N PHE A 45 -13.61 1.87 8.22
CA PHE A 45 -12.31 1.23 8.15
C PHE A 45 -12.34 0.16 7.07
N ASP A 46 -11.50 0.33 6.09
CA ASP A 46 -11.51 -0.44 4.85
C ASP A 46 -10.15 -1.09 4.61
N PHE A 47 -10.15 -2.22 3.91
CA PHE A 47 -8.91 -2.91 3.52
C PHE A 47 -8.55 -2.57 2.08
N GLU A 48 -7.26 -2.54 1.79
CA GLU A 48 -6.74 -2.38 0.43
C GLU A 48 -5.84 -3.56 0.12
N LEU A 49 -6.25 -4.40 -0.84
CA LEU A 49 -5.43 -5.53 -1.27
C LEU A 49 -4.28 -5.03 -2.13
N GLU A 50 -3.06 -5.23 -1.64
CA GLU A 50 -1.83 -4.83 -2.30
C GLU A 50 -0.81 -5.97 -2.34
N ILE A 51 0.22 -5.78 -3.18
CA ILE A 51 1.41 -6.64 -3.23
C ILE A 51 2.59 -5.82 -2.73
N GLY A 52 3.19 -6.26 -1.62
CA GLY A 52 4.42 -5.69 -1.09
C GLY A 52 5.64 -6.26 -1.81
N CYS A 53 6.54 -5.40 -2.24
CA CYS A 53 7.85 -5.76 -2.81
C CYS A 53 8.93 -5.49 -1.77
N VAL A 54 9.68 -6.54 -1.37
CA VAL A 54 10.79 -6.40 -0.41
C VAL A 54 12.09 -6.23 -1.18
N ILE A 55 12.76 -5.10 -0.98
CA ILE A 55 14.05 -4.80 -1.62
C ILE A 55 15.17 -5.49 -0.84
N GLY A 56 15.97 -6.30 -1.52
CA GLY A 56 17.07 -7.10 -0.95
C GLY A 56 18.46 -6.54 -1.18
N LYS A 57 18.59 -5.55 -2.08
CA LYS A 57 19.87 -4.97 -2.48
C LYS A 57 19.77 -3.45 -2.50
N GLU A 58 20.78 -2.78 -1.95
CA GLU A 58 20.89 -1.33 -2.06
C GLU A 58 21.12 -0.92 -3.52
N GLY A 59 20.50 0.18 -3.93
CA GLY A 59 20.59 0.66 -5.30
C GLY A 59 20.19 2.12 -5.41
N ARG A 60 20.66 2.74 -6.49
CA ARG A 60 20.29 4.10 -6.89
C ARG A 60 20.27 4.14 -8.41
N ASP A 61 19.25 4.79 -8.98
CA ASP A 61 19.08 4.94 -10.43
C ASP A 61 19.21 3.58 -11.18
N VAL A 62 18.59 2.53 -10.60
CA VAL A 62 18.65 1.15 -11.11
C VAL A 62 17.93 1.05 -12.46
N PRO A 63 18.57 0.53 -13.52
CA PRO A 63 17.91 0.27 -14.79
C PRO A 63 16.70 -0.64 -14.63
N ALA A 64 15.61 -0.36 -15.36
CA ALA A 64 14.40 -1.17 -15.27
C ALA A 64 14.65 -2.65 -15.63
N SER A 65 15.62 -2.94 -16.51
CA SER A 65 16.04 -4.30 -16.87
C SER A 65 16.57 -5.10 -15.69
N ASP A 66 17.14 -4.43 -14.69
CA ASP A 66 17.83 -5.05 -13.57
C ASP A 66 16.93 -5.05 -12.32
N ALA A 67 15.76 -4.41 -12.37
CA ALA A 67 14.91 -4.15 -11.21
C ALA A 67 14.54 -5.43 -10.44
N LEU A 68 14.25 -6.53 -11.14
CA LEU A 68 13.89 -7.81 -10.50
C LEU A 68 15.04 -8.41 -9.68
N ASP A 69 16.29 -8.15 -10.05
CA ASP A 69 17.47 -8.66 -9.32
C ASP A 69 17.68 -7.94 -7.97
N TYR A 70 17.01 -6.82 -7.76
CA TYR A 70 17.04 -6.07 -6.50
C TYR A 70 15.94 -6.49 -5.52
N ILE A 71 15.00 -7.31 -5.96
CA ILE A 71 13.84 -7.74 -5.17
C ILE A 71 14.19 -9.04 -4.44
N ALA A 72 14.14 -9.03 -3.11
CA ALA A 72 14.26 -10.24 -2.29
C ALA A 72 13.02 -11.14 -2.44
N GLY A 73 11.85 -10.53 -2.62
CA GLY A 73 10.62 -11.22 -2.97
C GLY A 73 9.36 -10.37 -2.78
N PHE A 74 8.22 -11.01 -2.93
CA PHE A 74 6.90 -10.41 -2.85
C PHE A 74 6.08 -10.99 -1.71
N THR A 75 5.19 -10.20 -1.11
CA THR A 75 4.28 -10.62 -0.05
C THR A 75 2.92 -9.95 -0.24
N LEU A 76 1.88 -10.47 0.40
CA LEU A 76 0.62 -9.75 0.48
C LEU A 76 0.80 -8.51 1.36
N PHE A 77 0.14 -7.42 1.00
CA PHE A 77 0.11 -6.21 1.79
C PHE A 77 -1.35 -5.74 1.93
N ASN A 78 -1.71 -5.29 3.12
CA ASN A 78 -3.01 -4.66 3.36
C ASN A 78 -2.78 -3.26 3.92
N ASP A 79 -3.18 -2.26 3.13
CA ASP A 79 -3.07 -0.85 3.49
C ASP A 79 -4.40 -0.32 4.07
N TRP A 80 -4.56 -0.50 5.37
CA TRP A 80 -5.82 -0.18 6.04
C TRP A 80 -6.14 1.32 5.97
N SER A 81 -7.40 1.62 5.70
CA SER A 81 -7.84 2.98 5.39
C SER A 81 -9.02 3.42 6.23
N SER A 82 -8.87 4.51 6.97
CA SER A 82 -9.99 5.26 7.55
C SER A 82 -10.53 6.22 6.50
N ARG A 83 -11.60 5.82 5.80
CA ARG A 83 -12.07 6.52 4.59
C ARG A 83 -12.66 7.91 4.86
N ASP A 84 -13.20 8.12 6.05
CA ASP A 84 -13.68 9.43 6.51
C ASP A 84 -12.54 10.47 6.53
N LEU A 85 -11.44 10.15 7.21
CA LEU A 85 -10.26 11.03 7.29
C LEU A 85 -9.61 11.18 5.93
N GLN A 86 -9.48 10.09 5.18
CA GLN A 86 -8.82 10.12 3.87
C GLN A 86 -9.53 11.06 2.88
N VAL A 87 -10.86 11.14 2.89
CA VAL A 87 -11.61 12.05 2.02
C VAL A 87 -11.22 13.50 2.28
N ASP A 88 -11.18 13.92 3.54
CA ASP A 88 -10.81 15.28 3.92
C ASP A 88 -9.34 15.59 3.61
N GLU A 89 -8.44 14.62 3.83
CA GLU A 89 -7.01 14.74 3.53
C GLU A 89 -6.74 14.85 2.03
N MET A 90 -7.45 14.05 1.22
CA MET A 90 -7.37 14.13 -0.23
C MET A 90 -7.94 15.46 -0.76
N ALA A 91 -8.97 16.02 -0.14
CA ALA A 91 -9.50 17.33 -0.49
C ALA A 91 -8.52 18.47 -0.14
N PHE A 92 -7.74 18.33 0.93
CA PHE A 92 -6.69 19.28 1.30
C PHE A 92 -5.51 19.28 0.31
N GLY A 93 -5.24 18.14 -0.33
CA GLY A 93 -4.30 18.04 -1.46
C GLY A 93 -2.87 17.64 -1.10
N LEU A 94 -2.58 17.32 0.17
CA LEU A 94 -1.30 16.72 0.57
C LEU A 94 -1.30 15.18 0.48
N GLY A 95 -2.45 14.58 0.19
CA GLY A 95 -2.63 13.12 0.15
C GLY A 95 -2.96 12.52 1.52
N PRO A 96 -3.20 11.19 1.57
CA PRO A 96 -3.56 10.49 2.79
C PRO A 96 -2.47 10.58 3.87
N ALA A 97 -2.87 10.75 5.12
CA ALA A 97 -1.98 10.80 6.28
C ALA A 97 -2.58 10.03 7.47
N LYS A 98 -3.40 10.69 8.29
CA LYS A 98 -4.15 10.11 9.42
C LYS A 98 -5.11 9.01 8.99
N GLY A 99 -5.62 9.06 7.77
CA GLY A 99 -6.38 7.95 7.20
C GLY A 99 -5.61 6.62 7.13
N LYS A 100 -4.27 6.69 7.13
CA LYS A 100 -3.34 5.56 6.92
C LYS A 100 -2.34 5.35 8.08
N ASP A 101 -2.35 6.22 9.10
CA ASP A 101 -1.33 6.20 10.18
C ASP A 101 -1.55 5.15 11.27
N THR A 102 -2.67 4.43 11.19
CA THR A 102 -3.12 3.54 12.26
C THR A 102 -2.65 2.11 12.06
N ALA A 103 -2.60 1.61 10.82
CA ALA A 103 -2.36 0.19 10.56
C ALA A 103 -1.91 -0.09 9.13
N SER A 104 -0.90 -0.95 8.99
CA SER A 104 -0.62 -1.70 7.76
C SER A 104 -0.30 -3.15 8.12
N SER A 105 -0.61 -4.11 7.26
CA SER A 105 -0.33 -5.53 7.53
C SER A 105 0.39 -6.17 6.36
N VAL A 106 1.37 -7.03 6.66
CA VAL A 106 2.17 -7.75 5.66
C VAL A 106 1.94 -9.24 5.83
N GLY A 107 1.85 -9.98 4.73
CA GLY A 107 1.74 -11.42 4.74
C GLY A 107 2.97 -12.07 5.39
N PRO A 108 2.81 -13.19 6.10
CA PRO A 108 3.89 -13.82 6.86
C PRO A 108 4.96 -14.50 6.00
N TRP A 109 4.74 -14.60 4.69
CA TRP A 109 5.61 -15.33 3.76
C TRP A 109 6.09 -14.44 2.62
N LEU A 110 7.36 -14.60 2.26
CA LEU A 110 7.96 -13.97 1.10
C LEU A 110 8.04 -14.98 -0.05
N SER A 111 7.38 -14.67 -1.17
CA SER A 111 7.50 -15.41 -2.42
C SER A 111 8.71 -14.92 -3.21
N PRO A 112 9.64 -15.80 -3.62
CA PRO A 112 10.78 -15.38 -4.42
C PRO A 112 10.35 -14.89 -5.81
N PRO A 113 11.06 -13.94 -6.44
CA PRO A 113 10.70 -13.38 -7.74
C PRO A 113 10.61 -14.44 -8.85
N THR A 114 11.46 -15.46 -8.78
CA THR A 114 11.52 -16.57 -9.75
C THR A 114 10.25 -17.41 -9.80
N ARG A 115 9.38 -17.34 -8.77
CA ARG A 115 8.10 -18.06 -8.73
C ARG A 115 6.93 -17.25 -9.28
N CYS A 116 7.17 -15.99 -9.65
CA CYS A 116 6.18 -15.06 -10.17
C CYS A 116 6.27 -14.94 -11.70
N SER A 117 6.47 -16.04 -12.42
CA SER A 117 6.57 -16.07 -13.89
C SER A 117 5.22 -15.92 -14.62
N LEU A 118 4.25 -15.23 -14.01
CA LEU A 118 2.88 -15.06 -14.52
C LEU A 118 2.45 -13.58 -14.60
N ILE A 119 3.38 -12.64 -14.53
CA ILE A 119 3.14 -11.21 -14.78
C ILE A 119 3.92 -10.77 -16.01
#